data_AF-A0A7Y8LE03-F1
#
_entry.id   AF-A0A7Y8LE03-F1
#
_cell.length_a   1.000
_cell.length_b   1.000
_cell.length_c   1.000
_cell.angle_alpha   90.00
_cell.angle_beta   90.00
_cell.angle_gamma   90.00
#
_symmetry.space_group_name_H-M   'P 1'
#
loop_
_entity.id
_entity.type
_entity.pdbx_description
1 polymer ?
#
loop_
_entity_poly.entity_id
_entity_poly.type
_entity_poly.pdbx_seq_one_letter_code
_entity_poly.pdbx_strand_id
1 'polypeptide(L)'
;MDQYKNNYIEQELTKITNFWLSVGLVLGAFVITFLNILDRFVDPENATRFLIYRLMCSFLMLILYLFNRKHVNKKSQNLIIIFSTVLTSATVELMILSSGGHKSTYYAGIVLTLVFVLGFIPCFLKTALLIVAIAYSIYLVPIILFDNISDLHTFINNNAFLLSTASVTTVIRFLNQKRLTSELSLQYELNQEKQKLEQYSSHLEELVKERTKELSISEKW
;
A
#
# COMPACT_ATOMS: atom_id res chain seq x y z
N MET A 1 4.52 28.82 -6.89
CA MET A 1 4.38 28.27 -5.51
C MET A 1 3.90 26.82 -5.54
N ASP A 2 2.99 26.47 -6.45
CA ASP A 2 2.42 25.11 -6.58
C ASP A 2 3.43 24.01 -6.95
N GLN A 3 4.45 24.31 -7.77
CA GLN A 3 5.43 23.30 -8.20
C GLN A 3 6.31 22.79 -7.04
N TYR A 4 6.75 23.68 -6.14
CA TYR A 4 7.55 23.29 -4.97
C TYR A 4 6.74 22.44 -3.98
N LYS A 5 5.48 22.82 -3.76
CA LYS A 5 4.53 22.07 -2.93
C LYS A 5 4.27 20.68 -3.51
N ASN A 6 4.03 20.57 -4.81
CA ASN A 6 3.80 19.28 -5.48
C ASN A 6 5.03 18.37 -5.41
N ASN A 7 6.24 18.92 -5.61
CA ASN A 7 7.48 18.17 -5.47
C ASN A 7 7.69 17.67 -4.03
N TYR A 8 7.42 18.52 -3.02
CA TYR A 8 7.48 18.12 -1.61
C TYR A 8 6.52 16.96 -1.32
N ILE A 9 5.26 17.07 -1.74
CA ILE A 9 4.25 16.04 -1.55
C ILE A 9 4.67 14.73 -2.22
N GLU A 10 5.17 14.77 -3.46
CA GLU A 10 5.59 13.55 -4.17
C GLU A 10 6.80 12.86 -3.50
N GLN A 11 7.75 13.64 -2.98
CA GLN A 11 8.89 13.11 -2.24
C GLN A 11 8.44 12.45 -0.93
N GLU A 12 7.58 13.11 -0.16
CA GLU A 12 7.07 12.55 1.11
C GLU A 12 6.20 11.32 0.88
N LEU A 13 5.33 11.33 -0.14
CA LEU A 13 4.57 10.14 -0.53
C LEU A 13 5.49 8.98 -0.88
N THR A 14 6.57 9.21 -1.62
CA THR A 14 7.53 8.15 -1.98
C THR A 14 8.21 7.56 -0.75
N LYS A 15 8.55 8.37 0.26
CA LYS A 15 9.11 7.90 1.54
C LYS A 15 8.11 7.09 2.34
N ILE A 16 6.88 7.60 2.47
CA ILE A 16 5.81 6.93 3.21
C ILE A 16 5.43 5.60 2.54
N THR A 17 5.30 5.58 1.22
CA THR A 17 5.08 4.35 0.45
C THR A 17 6.24 3.38 0.64
N ASN A 18 7.50 3.84 0.65
CA ASN A 18 8.65 2.97 0.88
C ASN A 18 8.56 2.23 2.23
N PHE A 19 8.20 2.96 3.29
CA PHE A 19 8.06 2.40 4.63
C PHE A 19 6.93 1.36 4.67
N TRP A 20 5.72 1.75 4.26
CA TRP A 20 4.56 0.85 4.32
C TRP A 20 4.66 -0.34 3.37
N LEU A 21 5.29 -0.16 2.20
CA LEU A 21 5.57 -1.27 1.28
C LEU A 21 6.57 -2.25 1.89
N SER A 22 7.62 -1.75 2.56
CA SER A 22 8.59 -2.60 3.25
C SER A 22 7.95 -3.40 4.37
N VAL A 23 7.15 -2.74 5.22
CA VAL A 23 6.36 -3.40 6.27
C VAL A 23 5.42 -4.43 5.66
N GLY A 24 4.71 -4.06 4.59
CA GLY A 24 3.78 -4.94 3.89
C GLY A 24 4.44 -6.20 3.33
N LEU A 25 5.61 -6.09 2.71
CA LEU A 25 6.33 -7.24 2.15
C LEU A 25 6.81 -8.21 3.23
N VAL A 26 7.37 -7.70 4.33
CA VAL A 26 7.87 -8.54 5.44
C VAL A 26 6.70 -9.18 6.20
N LEU A 27 5.70 -8.38 6.57
CA LEU A 27 4.52 -8.86 7.29
C LEU A 27 3.70 -9.81 6.41
N GLY A 28 3.57 -9.52 5.11
CA GLY A 28 2.92 -10.40 4.13
C GLY A 28 3.62 -11.75 4.04
N ALA A 29 4.95 -11.78 3.92
CA ALA A 29 5.72 -13.01 3.90
C ALA A 29 5.50 -13.85 5.18
N PHE A 30 5.48 -13.19 6.35
CA PHE A 30 5.21 -13.85 7.62
C PHE A 30 3.78 -14.42 7.68
N VAL A 31 2.77 -13.61 7.38
CA VAL A 31 1.35 -14.02 7.45
C VAL A 31 1.06 -15.15 6.45
N ILE A 32 1.57 -15.06 5.23
CA ILE A 32 1.38 -16.11 4.21
C ILE A 32 1.95 -17.44 4.68
N THR A 33 3.13 -17.46 5.30
CA THR A 33 3.70 -18.69 5.85
C THR A 33 2.94 -19.16 7.10
N PHE A 34 2.53 -18.24 7.98
CA PHE A 34 1.80 -18.56 9.20
C PHE A 34 0.44 -19.23 8.93
N LEU A 35 -0.25 -18.80 7.87
CA LEU A 35 -1.52 -19.39 7.44
C LEU A 35 -1.43 -20.87 7.03
N ASN A 36 -0.23 -21.44 6.87
CA ASN A 36 -0.07 -22.88 6.69
C ASN A 36 -0.59 -23.71 7.88
N ILE A 37 -0.68 -23.13 9.08
CA ILE A 37 -1.31 -23.80 10.22
C ILE A 37 -2.77 -24.11 9.90
N LEU A 38 -3.48 -23.16 9.29
CA LEU A 38 -4.88 -23.31 8.89
C LEU A 38 -5.02 -24.38 7.81
N ASP A 39 -4.11 -24.41 6.84
CA ASP A 39 -4.17 -25.36 5.72
C ASP A 39 -4.18 -26.82 6.22
N ARG A 40 -3.43 -27.13 7.29
CA ARG A 40 -3.43 -28.47 7.90
C ARG A 40 -4.77 -28.90 8.50
N PHE A 41 -5.65 -27.94 8.83
CA PHE A 41 -6.99 -28.23 9.33
C PHE A 41 -8.05 -28.20 8.23
N VAL A 42 -7.89 -27.32 7.24
CA VAL A 42 -8.90 -27.09 6.19
C VAL A 42 -8.72 -28.05 5.00
N ASP A 43 -7.49 -28.27 4.55
CA ASP A 43 -7.15 -29.18 3.44
C ASP A 43 -5.86 -29.95 3.78
N PRO A 44 -5.94 -30.97 4.66
CA PRO A 44 -4.78 -31.72 5.12
C PRO A 44 -4.07 -32.48 3.99
N GLU A 45 -4.79 -32.84 2.92
CA GLU A 45 -4.23 -33.60 1.78
C GLU A 45 -3.25 -32.74 0.96
N ASN A 46 -3.60 -31.46 0.72
CA ASN A 46 -2.75 -30.55 -0.03
C ASN A 46 -1.82 -29.69 0.83
N ALA A 47 -1.92 -29.76 2.17
CA ALA A 47 -1.20 -28.88 3.09
C ALA A 47 0.32 -28.80 2.83
N THR A 48 0.99 -29.90 2.51
CA THR A 48 2.44 -29.88 2.19
C THR A 48 2.72 -29.17 0.87
N ARG A 49 1.87 -29.33 -0.15
CA ARG A 49 2.00 -28.61 -1.43
C ARG A 49 1.79 -27.11 -1.22
N PHE A 50 0.79 -26.75 -0.43
CA PHE A 50 0.50 -25.35 -0.09
C PHE A 50 1.62 -24.69 0.70
N LEU A 51 2.27 -25.42 1.61
CA LEU A 51 3.47 -24.94 2.30
C LEU A 51 4.57 -24.56 1.30
N ILE A 52 4.81 -25.38 0.27
CA ILE A 52 5.84 -25.10 -0.75
C ILE A 52 5.47 -23.82 -1.52
N TYR A 53 4.21 -23.70 -1.97
CA TYR A 53 3.74 -22.50 -2.67
C TYR A 53 3.91 -21.24 -1.80
N ARG A 54 3.54 -21.31 -0.52
CA ARG A 54 3.67 -20.23 0.44
C ARG A 54 5.13 -19.86 0.71
N LEU A 55 6.03 -20.84 0.88
CA LEU A 55 7.46 -20.58 1.10
C LEU A 55 8.11 -19.93 -0.12
N MET A 56 7.76 -20.36 -1.34
CA MET A 56 8.22 -19.72 -2.57
C MET A 56 7.73 -18.27 -2.66
N CYS A 57 6.45 -18.02 -2.38
CA CYS A 57 5.87 -16.68 -2.34
C CYS A 57 6.57 -15.80 -1.29
N SER A 58 6.74 -16.28 -0.06
CA SER A 58 7.39 -15.54 1.02
C SER A 58 8.86 -15.24 0.70
N PHE A 59 9.59 -16.18 0.09
CA PHE A 59 10.96 -15.97 -0.35
C PHE A 59 11.05 -14.86 -1.42
N LEU A 60 10.18 -14.91 -2.43
CA LEU A 60 10.12 -13.88 -3.48
C LEU A 60 9.69 -12.50 -2.93
N MET A 61 8.81 -12.46 -1.93
CA MET A 61 8.49 -11.21 -1.22
C MET A 61 9.70 -10.60 -0.50
N LEU A 62 10.53 -11.43 0.14
CA LEU A 62 11.76 -10.94 0.79
C LEU A 62 12.76 -10.39 -0.24
N ILE A 63 12.83 -11.00 -1.44
CA ILE A 63 13.61 -10.44 -2.55
C ILE A 63 13.07 -9.06 -2.96
N LEU A 64 11.75 -8.94 -3.15
CA LEU A 64 11.10 -7.66 -3.45
C LEU A 64 11.35 -6.60 -2.37
N TYR A 65 11.39 -7.00 -1.09
CA TYR A 65 11.74 -6.12 0.02
C TYR A 65 13.17 -5.56 -0.11
N LEU A 66 14.14 -6.41 -0.45
CA LEU A 66 15.52 -5.97 -0.68
C LEU A 66 15.62 -5.00 -1.87
N PHE A 67 14.85 -5.22 -2.94
CA PHE A 67 14.76 -4.29 -4.07
C PHE A 67 14.14 -2.95 -3.67
N ASN A 68 13.04 -2.97 -2.89
CA ASN A 68 12.38 -1.76 -2.41
C ASN A 68 13.32 -0.86 -1.60
N ARG A 69 14.14 -1.49 -0.72
CA ARG A 69 15.13 -0.76 0.09
C ARG A 69 16.21 -0.08 -0.75
N LYS A 70 16.58 -0.66 -1.91
CA LYS A 70 17.61 -0.10 -2.80
C LYS A 70 17.07 0.95 -3.78
N HIS A 71 15.83 0.82 -4.23
CA HIS A 71 15.25 1.66 -5.29
C HIS A 71 14.02 2.44 -4.82
N VAL A 72 14.28 3.53 -4.09
CA VAL A 72 13.22 4.40 -3.56
C VAL A 72 12.79 5.41 -4.62
N ASN A 73 11.96 4.94 -5.56
CA ASN A 73 11.28 5.80 -6.52
C ASN A 73 9.86 5.27 -6.83
N LYS A 74 8.98 6.17 -7.26
CA LYS A 74 7.57 5.89 -7.53
C LYS A 74 7.33 4.76 -8.55
N LYS A 75 8.13 4.70 -9.62
CA LYS A 75 7.96 3.69 -10.69
C LYS A 75 8.31 2.30 -10.18
N SER A 76 9.46 2.15 -9.52
CA SER A 76 9.91 0.91 -8.90
C SER A 76 8.94 0.44 -7.83
N GLN A 77 8.46 1.32 -6.96
CA GLN A 77 7.47 0.99 -5.94
C GLN A 77 6.15 0.47 -6.54
N ASN A 78 5.62 1.15 -7.56
CA ASN A 78 4.40 0.69 -8.24
C ASN A 78 4.59 -0.70 -8.86
N LEU A 79 5.74 -0.96 -9.49
CA LEU A 79 6.05 -2.29 -10.03
C LEU A 79 6.12 -3.34 -8.93
N ILE A 80 6.80 -3.04 -7.81
CA ILE A 80 6.91 -3.96 -6.68
C ILE A 80 5.53 -4.29 -6.10
N ILE A 81 4.65 -3.29 -5.96
CA ILE A 81 3.27 -3.50 -5.51
C ILE A 81 2.56 -4.47 -6.46
N ILE A 82 2.59 -4.19 -7.77
CA ILE A 82 1.94 -5.03 -8.79
C ILE A 82 2.50 -6.46 -8.75
N PHE A 83 3.82 -6.63 -8.75
CA PHE A 83 4.45 -7.95 -8.69
C PHE A 83 4.09 -8.71 -7.41
N SER A 84 4.07 -8.03 -6.26
CA SER A 84 3.66 -8.65 -4.99
C SER A 84 2.19 -9.10 -5.02
N THR A 85 1.30 -8.33 -5.64
CA THR A 85 -0.11 -8.71 -5.84
C THR A 85 -0.22 -9.92 -6.78
N VAL A 86 0.46 -9.90 -7.93
CA VAL A 86 0.45 -11.04 -8.86
C VAL A 86 0.94 -12.30 -8.18
N LEU A 87 2.06 -12.20 -7.47
CA LEU A 87 2.66 -13.33 -6.77
C LEU A 87 1.72 -13.93 -5.73
N THR A 88 1.12 -13.09 -4.88
CA THR A 88 0.18 -13.54 -3.84
C THR A 88 -1.10 -14.11 -4.42
N SER A 89 -1.74 -13.40 -5.34
CA SER A 89 -2.97 -13.84 -5.97
C SER A 89 -2.76 -15.15 -6.75
N ALA A 90 -1.65 -15.29 -7.48
CA ALA A 90 -1.35 -16.53 -8.21
C ALA A 90 -1.09 -17.69 -7.25
N THR A 91 -0.37 -17.46 -6.15
CA THR A 91 -0.14 -18.48 -5.11
C THR A 91 -1.47 -18.98 -4.55
N VAL A 92 -2.38 -18.06 -4.20
CA VAL A 92 -3.71 -18.40 -3.68
C VAL A 92 -4.55 -19.09 -4.75
N GLU A 93 -4.50 -18.66 -6.00
CA GLU A 93 -5.27 -19.29 -7.08
C GLU A 93 -4.83 -20.74 -7.35
N LEU A 94 -3.54 -21.02 -7.32
CA LEU A 94 -3.04 -22.39 -7.41
C LEU A 94 -3.59 -23.27 -6.28
N MET A 95 -3.80 -22.70 -5.09
CA MET A 95 -4.46 -23.39 -3.99
C MET A 95 -5.95 -23.60 -4.26
N ILE A 96 -6.65 -22.58 -4.77
CA ILE A 96 -8.08 -22.64 -5.12
C ILE A 96 -8.35 -23.77 -6.11
N LEU A 97 -7.59 -23.83 -7.22
CA LEU A 97 -7.74 -24.89 -8.23
C LEU A 97 -7.44 -26.28 -7.67
N SER A 98 -6.50 -26.38 -6.72
CA SER A 98 -6.17 -27.65 -6.06
C SER A 98 -7.19 -28.07 -4.99
N SER A 99 -8.04 -27.14 -4.53
CA SER A 99 -8.96 -27.29 -3.40
C SER A 99 -10.42 -27.08 -3.82
N GLY A 100 -10.82 -27.60 -4.99
CA GLY A 100 -12.22 -27.62 -5.43
C GLY A 100 -12.70 -26.38 -6.20
N GLY A 101 -11.78 -25.58 -6.73
CA GLY A 101 -12.06 -24.51 -7.70
C GLY A 101 -13.05 -23.48 -7.16
N HIS A 102 -14.16 -23.27 -7.87
CA HIS A 102 -15.20 -22.30 -7.52
C HIS A 102 -15.80 -22.46 -6.10
N LYS A 103 -15.73 -23.67 -5.51
CA LYS A 103 -16.21 -23.96 -4.16
C LYS A 103 -15.15 -23.74 -3.08
N SER A 104 -13.91 -23.52 -3.47
CA SER A 104 -12.79 -23.41 -2.54
C SER A 104 -12.97 -22.23 -1.60
N THR A 105 -12.78 -22.46 -0.29
CA THR A 105 -12.78 -21.39 0.72
C THR A 105 -11.54 -20.49 0.63
N TYR A 106 -10.51 -20.91 -0.12
CA TYR A 106 -9.27 -20.16 -0.29
C TYR A 106 -9.43 -18.87 -1.12
N TYR A 107 -10.59 -18.61 -1.74
CA TYR A 107 -10.90 -17.28 -2.31
C TYR A 107 -10.78 -16.15 -1.28
N ALA A 108 -10.99 -16.47 0.01
CA ALA A 108 -10.74 -15.54 1.12
C ALA A 108 -9.28 -15.06 1.18
N GLY A 109 -8.32 -15.81 0.64
CA GLY A 109 -6.94 -15.38 0.48
C GLY A 109 -6.78 -14.22 -0.52
N ILE A 110 -7.58 -14.18 -1.59
CA ILE A 110 -7.62 -13.05 -2.53
C ILE A 110 -8.24 -11.83 -1.87
N VAL A 111 -9.32 -12.03 -1.11
CA VAL A 111 -9.94 -10.99 -0.27
C VAL A 111 -8.91 -10.37 0.68
N LEU A 112 -8.18 -11.21 1.42
CA LEU A 112 -7.14 -10.76 2.35
C LEU A 112 -6.01 -10.02 1.63
N THR A 113 -5.61 -10.49 0.44
CA THR A 113 -4.60 -9.83 -0.40
C THR A 113 -5.03 -8.40 -0.76
N LEU A 114 -6.28 -8.22 -1.23
CA LEU A 114 -6.80 -6.90 -1.58
C LEU A 114 -6.89 -5.97 -0.37
N VAL A 115 -7.42 -6.46 0.75
CA VAL A 115 -7.51 -5.70 2.01
C VAL A 115 -6.12 -5.27 2.47
N PHE A 116 -5.14 -6.17 2.41
CA PHE A 116 -3.79 -5.88 2.87
C PHE A 116 -3.08 -4.85 1.98
N VAL A 117 -3.10 -5.07 0.66
CA VAL A 117 -2.41 -4.18 -0.30
C VAL A 117 -3.06 -2.81 -0.34
N LEU A 118 -4.38 -2.72 -0.47
CA LEU A 118 -5.09 -1.44 -0.58
C LEU A 118 -5.29 -0.75 0.76
N GLY A 119 -5.33 -1.51 1.86
CA GLY A 119 -5.44 -0.96 3.21
C GLY A 119 -4.15 -0.32 3.71
N PHE A 120 -3.01 -1.00 3.53
CA PHE A 120 -1.74 -0.56 4.11
C PHE A 120 -0.89 0.29 3.16
N ILE A 121 -0.86 -0.02 1.86
CA ILE A 121 0.15 0.56 0.96
C ILE A 121 -0.41 1.82 0.28
N PRO A 122 0.19 3.01 0.50
CA PRO A 122 -0.21 4.21 -0.20
C PRO A 122 0.08 4.08 -1.70
N CYS A 123 -0.98 4.12 -2.50
CA CYS A 123 -0.91 4.13 -3.95
C CYS A 123 -2.01 5.01 -4.55
N PHE A 124 -1.79 5.44 -5.79
CA PHE A 124 -2.76 6.23 -6.55
C PHE A 124 -3.94 5.36 -6.99
N LEU A 125 -5.11 5.98 -7.17
CA LEU A 125 -6.34 5.30 -7.57
C LEU A 125 -6.17 4.45 -8.85
N LYS A 126 -5.40 4.94 -9.83
CA LYS A 126 -5.11 4.19 -11.06
C LYS A 126 -4.38 2.88 -10.77
N THR A 127 -3.38 2.91 -9.88
CA THR A 127 -2.65 1.71 -9.44
C THR A 127 -3.56 0.78 -8.63
N ALA A 128 -4.41 1.33 -7.75
CA ALA A 128 -5.37 0.55 -6.97
C ALA A 128 -6.37 -0.21 -7.87
N LEU A 129 -6.96 0.45 -8.87
CA LEU A 129 -7.86 -0.19 -9.83
C LEU A 129 -7.15 -1.28 -10.65
N LEU A 130 -5.88 -1.04 -11.04
CA LEU A 130 -5.08 -2.04 -11.73
C LEU A 130 -4.81 -3.27 -10.84
N ILE A 131 -4.47 -3.06 -9.56
CA ILE A 131 -4.27 -4.14 -8.57
C ILE A 131 -5.54 -4.98 -8.43
N VAL A 132 -6.71 -4.34 -8.30
CA VAL A 132 -8.01 -5.02 -8.23
C VAL A 132 -8.27 -5.84 -9.48
N ALA A 133 -8.11 -5.23 -10.67
CA ALA A 133 -8.35 -5.90 -11.93
C ALA A 133 -7.45 -7.12 -12.11
N ILE A 134 -6.16 -7.00 -11.77
CA ILE A 134 -5.19 -8.09 -11.83
C ILE A 134 -5.56 -9.21 -10.86
N ALA A 135 -5.76 -8.90 -9.58
CA ALA A 135 -6.07 -9.91 -8.56
C ALA A 135 -7.38 -10.64 -8.88
N TYR A 136 -8.41 -9.91 -9.34
CA TYR A 136 -9.68 -10.50 -9.74
C TYR A 136 -9.56 -11.34 -11.01
N SER A 137 -8.77 -10.90 -11.99
CA SER A 137 -8.54 -11.70 -13.20
C SER A 137 -7.79 -12.98 -12.90
N ILE A 138 -6.78 -12.93 -12.01
CA ILE A 138 -6.04 -14.11 -11.56
C ILE A 138 -6.98 -15.10 -10.88
N TYR A 139 -7.96 -14.63 -10.11
CA TYR A 139 -8.98 -15.49 -9.50
C TYR A 139 -9.97 -16.05 -10.54
N LEU A 140 -10.54 -15.18 -11.38
CA LEU A 140 -11.71 -15.54 -12.18
C LEU A 140 -11.35 -16.35 -13.43
N VAL A 141 -10.27 -15.98 -14.13
CA VAL A 141 -9.94 -16.55 -15.44
C VAL A 141 -9.62 -18.04 -15.34
N PRO A 142 -8.77 -18.52 -14.42
CA PRO A 142 -8.45 -19.94 -14.35
C PRO A 142 -9.66 -20.79 -13.95
N ILE A 143 -10.53 -20.31 -13.05
CA ILE A 143 -11.78 -21.00 -12.70
C ILE A 143 -12.67 -21.17 -13.94
N ILE A 144 -12.86 -20.13 -14.75
CA ILE A 144 -13.70 -20.22 -15.95
C ILE A 144 -13.11 -21.19 -16.99
N LEU A 145 -11.79 -21.24 -17.11
CA LEU A 145 -11.11 -22.04 -18.13
C LEU A 145 -10.91 -23.51 -17.74
N PHE A 146 -10.68 -23.79 -16.46
CA PHE A 146 -10.20 -25.11 -16.00
C PHE A 146 -11.15 -25.81 -15.03
N ASP A 147 -12.14 -25.12 -14.46
CA ASP A 147 -13.08 -25.70 -13.50
C ASP A 147 -14.47 -25.96 -14.14
N ASN A 148 -15.20 -26.93 -13.57
CA ASN A 148 -16.58 -27.20 -13.93
C ASN A 148 -17.53 -26.61 -12.88
N ILE A 149 -18.14 -25.47 -13.23
CA ILE A 149 -19.03 -24.71 -12.34
C ILE A 149 -20.34 -25.48 -12.13
N SER A 150 -20.34 -26.36 -11.14
CA SER A 150 -21.49 -27.20 -10.77
C SER A 150 -22.44 -26.51 -9.78
N ASP A 151 -21.93 -25.62 -8.94
CA ASP A 151 -22.72 -24.90 -7.95
C ASP A 151 -22.65 -23.39 -8.19
N LEU A 152 -23.65 -22.92 -8.95
CA LEU A 152 -23.76 -21.52 -9.32
C LEU A 152 -24.00 -20.61 -8.09
N HIS A 153 -24.66 -21.12 -7.04
CA HIS A 153 -24.92 -20.33 -5.83
C HIS A 153 -23.62 -19.97 -5.12
N THR A 154 -22.75 -20.95 -4.86
CA THR A 154 -21.44 -20.71 -4.24
C THR A 154 -20.55 -19.83 -5.12
N PHE A 155 -20.55 -20.07 -6.43
CA PHE A 155 -19.75 -19.25 -7.36
C PHE A 155 -20.18 -17.77 -7.38
N ILE A 156 -21.49 -17.50 -7.48
CA ILE A 156 -22.02 -16.12 -7.44
C ILE A 156 -21.73 -15.48 -6.08
N ASN A 157 -21.93 -16.21 -4.98
CA ASN A 157 -21.68 -15.70 -3.63
C ASN A 157 -20.22 -15.28 -3.45
N ASN A 158 -19.26 -16.13 -3.83
CA ASN A 158 -17.83 -15.85 -3.68
C ASN A 158 -17.42 -14.63 -4.53
N ASN A 159 -17.91 -14.54 -5.77
CA ASN A 159 -17.68 -13.39 -6.63
C ASN A 159 -18.30 -12.10 -6.07
N ALA A 160 -19.52 -12.16 -5.54
CA ALA A 160 -20.19 -11.01 -4.95
C ALA A 160 -19.41 -10.46 -3.75
N PHE A 161 -18.94 -11.33 -2.85
CA PHE A 161 -18.11 -10.92 -1.71
C PHE A 161 -16.77 -10.32 -2.15
N LEU A 162 -16.12 -10.91 -3.15
CA LEU A 162 -14.83 -10.44 -3.63
C LEU A 162 -14.95 -9.09 -4.35
N LEU A 163 -15.95 -8.90 -5.21
CA LEU A 163 -16.23 -7.61 -5.88
C LEU A 163 -16.67 -6.53 -4.88
N SER A 164 -17.49 -6.88 -3.89
CA SER A 164 -17.89 -5.96 -2.82
C SER A 164 -16.67 -5.52 -2.02
N THR A 165 -15.80 -6.46 -1.64
CA THR A 165 -14.55 -6.15 -0.93
C THR A 165 -13.65 -5.26 -1.78
N ALA A 166 -13.46 -5.58 -3.06
CA ALA A 166 -12.66 -4.79 -3.98
C ALA A 166 -13.19 -3.35 -4.09
N SER A 167 -14.51 -3.18 -4.15
CA SER A 167 -15.16 -1.88 -4.21
C SER A 167 -14.92 -1.08 -2.94
N VAL A 168 -15.19 -1.66 -1.77
CA VAL A 168 -15.01 -1.00 -0.47
C VAL A 168 -13.54 -0.64 -0.22
N THR A 169 -12.62 -1.57 -0.46
CA THR A 169 -11.18 -1.33 -0.27
C THR A 169 -10.63 -0.28 -1.23
N THR A 170 -11.13 -0.21 -2.47
CA THR A 170 -10.78 0.86 -3.42
C THR A 170 -11.28 2.22 -2.93
N VAL A 171 -12.51 2.30 -2.42
CA VAL A 171 -13.05 3.54 -1.83
C VAL A 171 -12.22 3.97 -0.62
N ILE A 172 -11.89 3.04 0.29
CA ILE A 172 -11.02 3.32 1.45
C ILE A 172 -9.66 3.86 0.99
N ARG A 173 -9.03 3.22 -0.02
CA ARG A 173 -7.75 3.67 -0.57
C ARG A 173 -7.85 5.06 -1.19
N PHE A 174 -8.94 5.37 -1.90
CA PHE A 174 -9.18 6.69 -2.46
C PHE A 174 -9.28 7.76 -1.36
N LEU A 175 -10.09 7.52 -0.33
CA LEU A 175 -10.27 8.44 0.78
C LEU A 175 -8.95 8.64 1.56
N ASN A 176 -8.23 7.56 1.85
CA ASN A 176 -6.93 7.61 2.52
C ASN A 176 -5.89 8.36 1.70
N GLN A 177 -5.88 8.20 0.37
CA GLN A 177 -4.97 8.92 -0.51
C GLN A 177 -5.27 10.43 -0.52
N LYS A 178 -6.54 10.80 -0.59
CA LYS A 178 -6.97 12.21 -0.52
C LYS A 178 -6.61 12.83 0.83
N ARG A 179 -6.88 12.11 1.94
CA ARG A 179 -6.52 12.52 3.29
C ARG A 179 -5.01 12.75 3.43
N LEU A 180 -4.19 11.78 3.03
CA LEU A 180 -2.74 11.85 3.15
C LEU A 180 -2.16 13.03 2.34
N THR A 181 -2.67 13.25 1.13
CA THR A 181 -2.23 14.37 0.28
C THR A 181 -2.60 15.72 0.92
N SER A 182 -3.80 15.83 1.50
CA SER A 182 -4.24 17.03 2.22
C SER A 182 -3.40 17.30 3.47
N GLU A 183 -3.04 16.24 4.20
CA GLU A 183 -2.18 16.35 5.39
C GLU A 183 -0.79 16.86 5.03
N LEU A 184 -0.15 16.28 4.01
CA LEU A 184 1.17 16.72 3.53
C LEU A 184 1.13 18.16 2.99
N SER A 185 0.04 18.53 2.32
CA SER A 185 -0.21 19.90 1.87
C SER A 185 -0.26 20.88 3.04
N LEU A 186 -1.00 20.57 4.10
CA LEU A 186 -1.13 21.41 5.27
C LEU A 186 0.19 21.53 6.05
N GLN A 187 0.94 20.42 6.18
CA GLN A 187 2.27 20.43 6.79
C GLN A 187 3.24 21.35 6.05
N TYR A 188 3.20 21.35 4.70
CA TYR A 188 4.01 22.26 3.90
C TYR A 188 3.66 23.73 4.17
N GLU A 189 2.37 24.07 4.20
CA GLU A 189 1.89 25.45 4.44
C GLU A 189 2.28 25.93 5.84
N LEU A 190 2.07 25.12 6.88
CA LEU A 190 2.46 25.43 8.25
C LEU A 190 3.97 25.69 8.38
N ASN A 191 4.80 24.86 7.73
CA ASN A 191 6.25 25.06 7.75
C ASN A 191 6.66 26.38 7.06
N GLN A 192 5.98 26.75 5.97
CA GLN A 192 6.22 28.04 5.29
C GLN A 192 5.80 29.24 6.14
N GLU A 193 4.65 29.16 6.81
CA GLU A 193 4.20 30.22 7.72
C GLU A 193 5.13 30.39 8.91
N LYS A 194 5.57 29.27 9.52
CA LYS A 194 6.54 29.30 10.61
C LYS A 194 7.85 29.97 10.19
N GLN A 195 8.38 29.63 9.02
CA GLN A 195 9.61 30.26 8.50
C GLN A 195 9.44 31.77 8.29
N LYS A 196 8.29 32.21 7.78
CA LYS A 196 8.01 33.65 7.63
C LYS A 196 7.91 34.37 8.98
N LEU A 197 7.27 33.75 9.97
CA LEU A 197 7.18 34.30 11.32
C LEU A 197 8.55 34.42 11.99
N GLU A 198 9.41 33.41 11.84
CA GLU A 198 10.79 33.45 12.33
C GLU A 198 11.59 34.57 11.66
N GLN A 199 11.45 34.75 10.35
CA GLN A 199 12.10 35.85 9.61
C GLN A 199 11.63 37.23 10.07
N TYR A 200 10.31 37.41 10.26
CA TYR A 200 9.77 38.68 10.76
C TYR A 200 10.21 38.96 12.20
N SER A 201 10.23 37.95 13.07
CA SER A 201 10.73 38.11 14.45
C SER A 201 12.21 38.51 14.46
N SER A 202 13.07 37.81 13.69
CA SER A 202 14.49 38.16 13.62
C SER A 202 14.73 39.56 13.07
N HIS A 203 13.94 39.97 12.07
CA HIS A 203 14.05 41.30 11.49
C HIS A 203 13.61 42.39 12.48
N LEU A 204 12.53 42.14 13.24
CA LEU A 204 12.08 43.06 14.28
C LEU A 204 13.09 43.19 15.42
N GLU A 205 13.72 42.09 15.85
CA GLU A 205 14.80 42.13 16.84
C GLU A 205 16.00 42.95 16.36
N GLU A 206 16.38 42.80 15.10
CA GLU A 206 17.46 43.57 14.48
C GLU A 206 17.14 45.08 14.44
N LEU A 207 15.93 45.43 14.01
CA LEU A 207 15.45 46.82 13.99
C LEU A 207 15.42 47.44 15.39
N VAL A 208 14.91 46.72 16.40
CA VAL A 208 14.88 47.19 17.78
C VAL A 208 16.31 47.45 18.27
N LYS A 209 17.24 46.53 18.01
CA LYS A 209 18.65 46.66 18.41
C LYS A 209 19.33 47.85 17.75
N GLU A 210 19.07 48.09 16.47
CA GLU A 210 19.59 49.24 15.74
C GLU A 210 19.06 50.56 16.32
N ARG A 211 17.74 50.64 16.55
CA ARG A 211 17.10 51.82 17.16
C ARG A 211 17.59 52.10 18.59
N THR A 212 17.74 51.07 19.42
CA THR A 212 18.29 51.25 20.78
C THR A 212 19.72 51.77 20.74
N LYS A 213 20.53 51.32 19.75
CA LYS A 213 21.89 51.80 19.56
C LYS A 213 21.91 53.28 19.13
N GLU A 214 21.07 53.68 18.18
CA GLU A 214 20.92 55.08 17.75
C GLU A 214 20.56 56.00 18.92
N LEU A 215 19.55 55.62 19.72
CA LEU A 215 19.13 56.38 20.89
C LEU A 215 20.25 56.54 21.93
N SER A 216 21.01 55.47 22.19
CA SER A 216 22.15 55.53 23.12
C SER A 216 23.28 56.46 22.66
N ILE A 217 23.38 56.69 21.35
CA ILE A 217 24.35 57.63 20.76
C ILE A 217 23.81 59.07 20.87
N SER A 218 22.51 59.29 20.63
CA SER A 218 21.93 60.63 20.74
C SER A 218 21.85 61.15 22.17
N GLU A 219 21.66 60.28 23.18
CA GLU A 219 21.63 60.67 24.60
C GLU A 219 23.02 61.06 25.16
N LYS A 220 24.11 60.79 24.43
CA LYS A 220 25.48 61.13 24.84
C LYS A 220 25.97 62.49 24.35
N TRP A 221 25.16 63.21 23.58
CA TRP A 221 25.43 64.56 23.07
C TRP A 221 24.40 65.55 23.61
#